data_AF-A0AAU9EHC6-F1
#
_entry.id   AF-A0AAU9EHC6-F1
#
_cell.length_a   1.000
_cell.length_b   1.000
_cell.length_c   1.000
_cell.angle_alpha   90.00
_cell.angle_beta   90.00
_cell.angle_gamma   90.00
#
_symmetry.space_group_name_H-M   'P 1'
#
loop_
_entity.id
_entity.type
_entity.pdbx_description
1 polymer ?
#
loop_
_entity_poly.entity_id
_entity_poly.type
_entity_poly.pdbx_seq_one_letter_code
_entity_poly.pdbx_strand_id
1 'polypeptide(L)'
;MVLYVDTGKKEPMRFSNGKITVEGSSGITHLGTIDLRNGIDSALKNESEPTRNSAVVSSSVSSQINKDNESVRKQINKEENKLIDKSNSKKLKSGQKLGLNDLISTSKLVIGLKYGFKSSSFDVDTSLFLMDSNGKTFEENFIYYNNLKSNDGSVKLNEDFGKNFTKYYNELISIDLSKVDSNIDKIAITSTIDEEGKNFSMLMDSTIYAIDPSSDKEIVNFNYDENLSNETAIVIIEIYKHNGNWKLQSIGKGFNGGLEALCNNYGVDTK
;
A
#
# COMPACT_ATOMS: atom_id res chain seq x y z
N MET A 1 -16.84 10.34 6.63
CA MET A 1 -17.28 11.74 6.56
C MET A 1 -18.02 11.92 5.25
N VAL A 2 -19.31 12.26 5.26
CA VAL A 2 -20.01 12.70 4.04
C VAL A 2 -19.77 14.20 3.97
N LEU A 3 -18.86 14.64 3.11
CA LEU A 3 -18.67 16.05 2.82
C LEU A 3 -19.76 16.47 1.84
N TYR A 4 -20.65 17.36 2.28
CA TYR A 4 -21.53 18.07 1.36
C TYR A 4 -20.75 19.25 0.79
N VAL A 5 -20.44 19.21 -0.50
CA VAL A 5 -20.04 20.40 -1.24
C VAL A 5 -21.33 21.04 -1.75
N ASP A 6 -21.82 22.07 -1.06
CA ASP A 6 -22.93 22.88 -1.58
C ASP A 6 -22.39 23.79 -2.67
N THR A 7 -22.45 23.32 -3.92
CA THR A 7 -22.08 24.09 -5.10
C THR A 7 -23.21 25.03 -5.55
N GLY A 8 -24.34 25.08 -4.83
CA GLY A 8 -25.56 25.78 -5.25
C GLY A 8 -26.21 25.20 -6.51
N LYS A 9 -25.66 24.11 -7.09
CA LYS A 9 -26.17 23.42 -8.28
C LYS A 9 -26.14 21.91 -8.08
N LYS A 10 -27.27 21.24 -8.31
CA LYS A 10 -27.37 19.78 -8.27
C LYS A 10 -26.66 19.15 -9.47
N GLU A 11 -25.34 19.00 -9.43
CA GLU A 11 -24.58 18.26 -10.42
C GLU A 11 -24.12 16.89 -9.88
N PRO A 12 -24.08 15.84 -10.71
CA PRO A 12 -23.77 14.48 -10.28
C PRO A 12 -22.28 14.34 -9.89
N MET A 13 -22.03 13.72 -8.74
CA MET A 13 -20.68 13.40 -8.25
C MET A 13 -20.32 11.94 -8.51
N ARG A 14 -19.07 11.68 -8.90
CA ARG A 14 -18.53 10.32 -9.07
C ARG A 14 -17.37 10.05 -8.11
N PHE A 15 -17.35 8.84 -7.56
CA PHE A 15 -16.30 8.31 -6.70
C PHE A 15 -15.56 7.17 -7.41
N SER A 16 -14.24 7.28 -7.54
CA SER A 16 -13.36 6.23 -8.10
C SER A 16 -11.95 6.42 -7.54
N ASN A 17 -11.27 5.32 -7.17
CA ASN A 17 -9.86 5.30 -6.73
C ASN A 17 -9.50 6.34 -5.64
N GLY A 18 -10.39 6.52 -4.66
CA GLY A 18 -10.18 7.49 -3.58
C GLY A 18 -10.33 8.97 -3.98
N LYS A 19 -10.73 9.26 -5.23
CA LYS A 19 -10.93 10.62 -5.76
C LYS A 19 -12.43 10.94 -5.93
N ILE A 20 -12.79 12.19 -5.67
CA ILE A 20 -14.14 12.74 -5.93
C ILE A 20 -14.03 13.66 -7.14
N THR A 21 -14.86 13.45 -8.16
CA THR A 21 -14.90 14.29 -9.37
C THR A 21 -16.29 14.88 -9.54
N VAL A 22 -16.37 16.19 -9.84
CA VAL A 22 -17.61 16.93 -10.12
C VAL A 22 -17.61 17.33 -11.59
N GLU A 23 -18.61 16.90 -12.35
CA GLU A 23 -18.74 17.25 -13.78
C GLU A 23 -19.59 18.50 -13.97
N GLY A 24 -18.95 19.59 -14.42
CA GLY A 24 -19.59 20.87 -14.72
C GLY A 24 -20.20 20.95 -16.12
N SER A 25 -21.33 21.65 -16.25
CA SER A 25 -22.07 21.90 -17.50
C SER A 25 -21.34 22.71 -18.59
N SER A 26 -20.07 23.06 -18.39
CA SER A 26 -19.22 23.77 -19.37
C SER A 26 -17.84 23.12 -19.60
N GLY A 27 -17.71 21.82 -19.32
CA GLY A 27 -16.44 21.11 -19.39
C GLY A 27 -15.92 20.73 -18.00
N ILE A 28 -15.06 19.71 -17.96
CA ILE A 28 -14.51 19.13 -16.73
C ILE A 28 -13.56 20.14 -16.08
N THR A 29 -14.00 20.81 -15.01
CA THR A 29 -13.13 21.59 -14.13
C THR A 29 -12.67 20.73 -12.95
N HIS A 30 -11.37 20.45 -12.89
CA HIS A 30 -10.78 19.72 -11.77
C HIS A 30 -10.69 20.63 -10.54
N LEU A 31 -11.56 20.44 -9.55
CA LEU A 31 -11.64 21.26 -8.33
C LEU A 31 -10.77 20.75 -7.16
N GLY A 32 -9.86 19.81 -7.41
CA GLY A 32 -8.87 19.33 -6.43
C GLY A 32 -9.06 17.86 -6.05
N THR A 33 -8.01 17.29 -5.45
CA THR A 33 -7.96 15.90 -4.99
C THR A 33 -8.07 15.86 -3.46
N ILE A 34 -9.07 15.16 -2.93
CA ILE A 34 -9.19 14.90 -1.49
C ILE A 34 -8.74 13.47 -1.24
N ASP A 35 -7.51 13.29 -0.76
CA ASP A 35 -7.06 12.01 -0.23
C ASP A 35 -7.46 11.90 1.26
N LEU A 36 -8.51 11.13 1.52
CA LEU A 36 -9.05 10.90 2.86
C LEU A 36 -8.07 10.20 3.82
N ARG A 37 -6.95 9.65 3.33
CA ARG A 37 -5.93 8.98 4.14
C ARG A 37 -4.82 9.93 4.60
N ASN A 38 -4.54 11.02 3.86
CA ASN A 38 -3.40 11.90 4.12
C ASN A 38 -3.74 13.32 4.60
N GLY A 39 -5.00 13.74 4.57
CA GLY A 39 -5.36 15.10 4.97
C GLY A 39 -5.00 16.13 3.89
N ILE A 40 -5.67 17.29 3.94
CA ILE A 40 -5.63 18.33 2.90
C ILE A 40 -4.32 19.13 3.00
N ASP A 41 -3.19 18.55 2.59
CA ASP A 41 -1.91 19.28 2.51
C ASP A 41 -1.58 19.76 1.07
N SER A 42 -2.28 19.25 0.05
CA SER A 42 -2.03 19.59 -1.36
C SER A 42 -2.73 20.86 -1.86
N ALA A 43 -3.64 21.47 -1.08
CA ALA A 43 -4.40 22.65 -1.51
C ALA A 43 -3.69 24.00 -1.30
N LEU A 44 -2.50 24.03 -0.67
CA LEU A 44 -1.88 25.28 -0.21
C LEU A 44 -0.66 25.77 -1.03
N LYS A 45 -0.28 25.12 -2.14
CA LYS A 45 0.98 25.47 -2.83
C LYS A 45 0.94 25.76 -4.34
N ASN A 46 -0.22 25.72 -4.99
CA ASN A 46 -0.33 26.21 -6.37
C ASN A 46 -0.73 27.69 -6.37
N GLU A 47 0.19 28.57 -5.94
CA GLU A 47 0.10 30.00 -6.22
C GLU A 47 0.73 30.28 -7.59
N SER A 48 -0.11 30.46 -8.61
CA SER A 48 0.24 31.25 -9.79
C SER A 48 -0.76 32.40 -9.90
N GLU A 49 -0.28 33.58 -9.49
CA GLU A 49 -0.88 34.93 -9.50
C GLU A 49 -2.19 35.20 -8.72
N PRO A 50 -2.23 36.29 -7.90
CA PRO A 50 -3.34 36.56 -7.01
C PRO A 50 -4.48 37.30 -7.75
N THR A 51 -5.52 36.58 -8.17
CA THR A 51 -6.81 37.23 -8.38
C THR A 51 -7.48 37.46 -7.02
N ARG A 52 -7.70 38.74 -6.69
CA ARG A 52 -8.34 39.43 -5.53
C ARG A 52 -9.31 38.73 -4.53
N ASN A 53 -9.50 37.42 -4.55
CA ASN A 53 -10.36 36.66 -3.62
C ASN A 53 -9.66 35.47 -2.92
N SER A 54 -8.33 35.40 -2.90
CA SER A 54 -7.59 34.40 -2.11
C SER A 54 -7.71 34.71 -0.62
N ALA A 55 -8.74 34.15 0.01
CA ALA A 55 -8.93 34.21 1.46
C ALA A 55 -7.68 33.68 2.17
N VAL A 56 -7.08 34.54 2.98
CA VAL A 56 -6.07 34.16 3.98
C VAL A 56 -6.64 33.00 4.79
N VAL A 57 -6.15 31.78 4.55
CA VAL A 57 -6.44 30.64 5.42
C VAL A 57 -5.81 30.98 6.77
N SER A 58 -6.63 31.47 7.70
CA SER A 58 -6.14 31.95 8.99
C SER A 58 -5.58 30.78 9.80
N SER A 59 -4.53 31.04 10.59
CA SER A 59 -3.87 30.03 11.43
C SER A 59 -4.83 29.25 12.34
N SER A 60 -5.95 29.86 12.73
CA SER A 60 -7.03 29.24 13.50
C SER A 60 -7.73 28.12 12.73
N VAL A 61 -8.00 28.31 11.43
CA VAL A 61 -8.65 27.30 10.56
C VAL A 61 -7.71 26.11 10.36
N SER A 62 -6.43 26.36 10.06
CA SER A 62 -5.42 25.29 9.94
C SER A 62 -5.22 24.52 11.24
N SER A 63 -5.25 25.19 12.39
CA SER A 63 -5.14 24.54 13.69
C SER A 63 -6.33 23.63 14.02
N GLN A 64 -7.54 24.01 13.60
CA GLN A 64 -8.75 23.22 13.82
C GLN A 64 -8.76 21.98 12.90
N ILE A 65 -8.41 22.15 11.62
CA ILE A 65 -8.25 21.05 10.65
C ILE A 65 -7.25 20.01 11.17
N ASN A 66 -6.12 20.45 11.72
CA ASN A 66 -5.11 19.54 12.27
C ASN A 66 -5.63 18.74 13.48
N LYS A 67 -6.39 19.38 14.39
CA LYS A 67 -7.01 18.70 15.54
C LYS A 67 -8.07 17.69 15.13
N ASP A 68 -8.88 18.03 14.12
CA ASP A 68 -9.91 17.14 13.61
C ASP A 68 -9.27 15.91 12.92
N ASN A 69 -8.20 16.12 12.14
CA ASN A 69 -7.41 15.04 11.54
C ASN A 69 -6.77 14.12 12.59
N GLU A 70 -6.23 14.68 13.68
CA GLU A 70 -5.66 13.89 14.78
C GLU A 70 -6.72 13.03 15.47
N SER A 71 -7.92 13.58 15.67
CA SER A 71 -9.05 12.89 16.28
C SER A 71 -9.54 11.72 15.42
N VAL A 72 -9.63 11.92 14.10
CA VAL A 72 -9.98 10.87 13.13
C VAL A 72 -8.92 9.77 13.10
N ARG A 73 -7.63 10.11 13.06
CA ARG A 73 -6.53 9.13 13.11
C ARG A 73 -6.57 8.28 14.38
N LYS A 74 -6.80 8.92 15.54
CA LYS A 74 -6.99 8.22 16.81
C LYS A 74 -8.16 7.25 16.78
N GLN A 75 -9.28 7.64 16.16
CA GLN A 75 -10.44 6.77 16.03
C GLN A 75 -10.18 5.59 15.08
N ILE A 76 -9.55 5.82 13.93
CA ILE A 76 -9.16 4.75 12.99
C ILE A 76 -8.24 3.75 13.68
N ASN A 77 -7.19 4.22 14.36
CA ASN A 77 -6.26 3.36 15.10
C ASN A 77 -6.97 2.59 16.22
N LYS A 78 -7.95 3.20 16.90
CA LYS A 78 -8.75 2.53 17.92
C LYS A 78 -9.61 1.42 17.33
N GLU A 79 -10.25 1.65 16.19
CA GLU A 79 -11.05 0.60 15.51
C GLU A 79 -10.15 -0.49 14.92
N GLU A 80 -8.99 -0.14 14.36
CA GLU A 80 -7.97 -1.07 13.87
C GLU A 80 -7.53 -2.01 15.00
N ASN A 81 -7.19 -1.47 16.18
CA ASN A 81 -6.75 -2.25 17.33
C ASN A 81 -7.87 -3.09 17.99
N LYS A 82 -9.14 -2.86 17.64
CA LYS A 82 -10.25 -3.75 18.03
C LYS A 82 -10.38 -4.94 17.08
N LEU A 83 -10.06 -4.73 15.80
CA LEU A 83 -10.18 -5.74 14.76
C LEU A 83 -8.93 -6.62 14.67
N ILE A 84 -7.75 -6.05 14.91
CA ILE A 84 -6.47 -6.73 14.76
C ILE A 84 -5.78 -6.83 16.12
N ASP A 85 -5.52 -8.07 16.57
CA ASP A 85 -4.72 -8.33 17.77
C ASP A 85 -3.24 -8.12 17.48
N LYS A 86 -2.64 -7.09 18.10
CA LYS A 86 -1.23 -6.72 17.95
C LYS A 86 -0.35 -7.14 19.13
N SER A 87 -0.92 -7.79 20.14
CA SER A 87 -0.26 -8.05 21.44
C SER A 87 1.07 -8.82 21.34
N ASN A 88 1.25 -9.61 20.29
CA ASN A 88 2.42 -10.46 20.08
C ASN A 88 3.06 -10.28 18.71
N SER A 89 2.82 -9.15 18.05
CA SER A 89 3.42 -8.88 16.75
C SER A 89 4.93 -8.74 16.86
N LYS A 90 5.65 -9.46 16.01
CA LYS A 90 7.11 -9.40 15.94
C LYS A 90 7.55 -8.24 15.06
N LYS A 91 8.36 -7.32 15.58
CA LYS A 91 8.98 -6.27 14.77
C LYS A 91 10.29 -6.78 14.16
N LEU A 92 10.37 -6.84 12.84
CA LEU A 92 11.59 -7.23 12.14
C LEU A 92 12.45 -6.00 11.76
N LYS A 93 13.75 -6.26 11.60
CA LYS A 93 14.71 -5.41 10.90
C LYS A 93 15.07 -6.06 9.55
N SER A 94 15.61 -5.28 8.61
CA SER A 94 16.08 -5.82 7.32
C SER A 94 17.00 -7.04 7.51
N GLY A 95 16.81 -8.06 6.68
CA GLY A 95 17.57 -9.31 6.67
C GLY A 95 17.09 -10.39 7.65
N GLN A 96 16.20 -10.07 8.58
CA GLN A 96 15.70 -11.05 9.56
C GLN A 96 14.74 -12.06 8.93
N LYS A 97 14.75 -13.28 9.47
CA LYS A 97 13.99 -14.43 8.97
C LYS A 97 13.08 -14.97 10.07
N LEU A 98 11.88 -15.36 9.71
CA LEU A 98 10.85 -15.86 10.62
C LEU A 98 10.17 -17.10 10.01
N GLY A 99 10.08 -18.19 10.76
CA GLY A 99 9.26 -19.34 10.35
C GLY A 99 7.77 -19.02 10.52
N LEU A 100 6.95 -19.35 9.52
CA LEU A 100 5.52 -19.02 9.54
C LEU A 100 4.66 -20.12 10.17
N ASN A 101 5.05 -21.39 10.01
CA ASN A 101 4.23 -22.55 10.40
C ASN A 101 3.71 -22.53 11.85
N ASP A 102 4.53 -22.07 12.80
CA ASP A 102 4.13 -22.03 14.22
C ASP A 102 3.40 -20.73 14.60
N LEU A 103 3.26 -19.79 13.66
CA LEU A 103 2.72 -18.46 13.90
C LEU A 103 1.37 -18.23 13.24
N ILE A 104 1.09 -18.93 12.14
CA ILE A 104 -0.23 -18.91 11.49
C ILE A 104 -0.99 -20.18 11.86
N SER A 105 -2.28 -20.02 12.19
CA SER A 105 -3.11 -21.15 12.62
C SER A 105 -3.61 -22.00 11.44
N THR A 106 -3.42 -21.51 10.22
CA THR A 106 -3.85 -22.16 8.97
C THR A 106 -2.68 -22.16 7.97
N SER A 107 -2.95 -21.85 6.70
CA SER A 107 -1.95 -21.57 5.67
C SER A 107 -2.11 -20.16 5.10
N LYS A 108 -3.03 -19.37 5.66
CA LYS A 108 -3.45 -18.09 5.09
C LYS A 108 -2.73 -16.93 5.76
N LEU A 109 -2.42 -15.94 4.95
CA LEU A 109 -1.86 -14.66 5.35
C LEU A 109 -2.60 -13.54 4.64
N VAL A 110 -2.85 -12.45 5.35
CA VAL A 110 -3.09 -11.16 4.74
C VAL A 110 -1.85 -10.31 4.92
N ILE A 111 -1.30 -9.82 3.82
CA ILE A 111 -0.22 -8.84 3.82
C ILE A 111 -0.85 -7.47 3.64
N GLY A 112 -0.65 -6.59 4.61
CA GLY A 112 -1.09 -5.20 4.55
C GLY A 112 0.10 -4.26 4.41
N LEU A 113 0.05 -3.35 3.44
CA LEU A 113 1.04 -2.28 3.32
C LEU A 113 0.39 -0.98 3.81
N LYS A 114 1.10 -0.27 4.68
CA LYS A 114 0.70 1.05 5.18
C LYS A 114 1.82 2.03 4.90
N TYR A 115 1.50 3.18 4.31
CA TYR A 115 2.43 4.26 4.07
C TYR A 115 1.68 5.61 3.99
N GLY A 116 2.36 6.67 4.41
CA GLY A 116 1.93 8.05 4.23
C GLY A 116 2.88 8.81 3.31
N PHE A 117 2.50 10.02 2.90
CA PHE A 117 3.32 10.89 2.05
C PHE A 117 3.83 12.10 2.84
N LYS A 118 5.11 12.45 2.66
CA LYS A 118 5.71 13.68 3.23
C LYS A 118 5.14 14.97 2.66
N SER A 119 4.51 14.91 1.48
CA SER A 119 3.94 16.06 0.81
C SER A 119 2.71 15.67 -0.03
N SER A 120 2.76 15.83 -1.35
CA SER A 120 1.73 15.39 -2.28
C SER A 120 1.67 13.86 -2.34
N SER A 121 0.46 13.30 -2.39
CA SER A 121 0.28 11.88 -2.74
C SER A 121 0.63 11.62 -4.21
N PHE A 122 1.06 10.41 -4.47
CA PHE A 122 1.39 9.85 -5.78
C PHE A 122 1.10 8.35 -5.75
N ASP A 123 1.14 7.70 -6.91
CA ASP A 123 0.82 6.27 -6.99
C ASP A 123 1.98 5.40 -6.49
N VAL A 124 1.64 4.34 -5.75
CA VAL A 124 2.60 3.35 -5.26
C VAL A 124 2.05 1.98 -5.60
N ASP A 125 2.51 1.43 -6.71
CA ASP A 125 2.06 0.16 -7.22
C ASP A 125 2.69 -0.99 -6.46
N THR A 126 1.88 -1.98 -6.09
CA THR A 126 2.37 -3.23 -5.48
C THR A 126 2.36 -4.35 -6.52
N SER A 127 3.46 -5.10 -6.58
CA SER A 127 3.56 -6.27 -7.44
C SER A 127 4.23 -7.44 -6.73
N LEU A 128 3.89 -8.66 -7.18
CA LEU A 128 4.39 -9.90 -6.62
C LEU A 128 5.01 -10.79 -7.69
N PHE A 129 6.17 -11.33 -7.36
CA PHE A 129 6.91 -12.26 -8.20
C PHE A 129 6.89 -13.63 -7.54
N LEU A 130 6.11 -14.55 -8.09
CA LEU A 130 6.11 -15.96 -7.67
C LEU A 130 7.21 -16.65 -8.49
N MET A 131 8.23 -17.16 -7.80
CA MET A 131 9.46 -17.67 -8.39
C MET A 131 9.58 -19.17 -8.20
N ASP A 132 10.14 -19.81 -9.22
CA ASP A 132 10.60 -21.19 -9.15
C ASP A 132 11.90 -21.34 -8.34
N SER A 133 12.38 -22.58 -8.24
CA SER A 133 13.66 -22.91 -7.59
C SER A 133 14.90 -22.21 -8.19
N ASN A 134 14.81 -21.71 -9.43
CA ASN A 134 15.88 -20.95 -10.08
C ASN A 134 15.80 -19.44 -9.78
N GLY A 135 14.81 -19.00 -9.00
CA GLY A 135 14.56 -17.59 -8.72
C GLY A 135 13.99 -16.85 -9.92
N LYS A 136 13.29 -17.55 -10.81
CA LYS A 136 12.68 -16.96 -12.02
C LYS A 136 11.17 -16.96 -11.93
N THR A 137 10.56 -15.88 -12.39
CA THR A 137 9.12 -15.70 -12.49
C THR A 137 8.69 -15.75 -13.95
N PHE A 138 7.75 -16.64 -14.24
CA PHE A 138 7.05 -16.66 -15.53
C PHE A 138 5.91 -15.63 -15.51
N GLU A 139 5.46 -15.20 -16.68
CA GLU A 139 4.46 -14.12 -16.83
C GLU A 139 3.17 -14.40 -16.05
N GLU A 140 2.69 -15.65 -16.08
CA GLU A 140 1.48 -16.09 -15.36
C GLU A 140 1.62 -16.07 -13.83
N ASN A 141 2.85 -15.99 -13.35
CA ASN A 141 3.24 -15.96 -11.94
C ASN A 141 3.67 -14.56 -11.49
N PHE A 142 3.51 -13.56 -12.36
CA PHE A 142 3.71 -12.16 -12.05
C PHE A 142 2.36 -11.47 -11.78
N ILE A 143 2.17 -11.03 -10.52
CA ILE A 143 0.91 -10.44 -10.04
C ILE A 143 1.09 -8.94 -9.90
N TYR A 144 0.25 -8.17 -10.57
CA TYR A 144 0.32 -6.70 -10.62
C TYR A 144 -1.03 -6.12 -11.04
N TYR A 145 -1.14 -4.81 -11.25
CA TYR A 145 -2.41 -4.14 -11.52
C TYR A 145 -3.21 -4.68 -12.73
N ASN A 146 -2.56 -5.26 -13.75
CA ASN A 146 -3.25 -5.92 -14.88
C ASN A 146 -3.46 -7.44 -14.69
N ASN A 147 -2.81 -8.07 -13.71
CA ASN A 147 -2.97 -9.48 -13.37
C ASN A 147 -3.10 -9.64 -11.85
N LEU A 148 -4.33 -9.52 -11.34
CA LEU A 148 -4.57 -9.38 -9.89
C LEU A 148 -4.50 -10.70 -9.11
N LYS A 149 -4.36 -11.86 -9.76
CA LYS A 149 -4.39 -13.17 -9.10
C LYS A 149 -3.50 -14.18 -9.79
N SER A 150 -2.88 -15.07 -9.02
CA SER A 150 -2.17 -16.22 -9.57
C SER A 150 -3.14 -17.24 -10.17
N ASN A 151 -2.65 -18.06 -11.10
CA ASN A 151 -3.45 -19.10 -11.77
C ASN A 151 -4.02 -20.13 -10.78
N ASP A 152 -3.24 -20.51 -9.78
CA ASP A 152 -3.64 -21.41 -8.69
C ASP A 152 -4.57 -20.74 -7.65
N GLY A 153 -4.79 -19.43 -7.77
CA GLY A 153 -5.59 -18.62 -6.85
C GLY A 153 -5.02 -18.52 -5.44
N SER A 154 -3.75 -18.90 -5.24
CA SER A 154 -3.03 -18.82 -3.97
C SER A 154 -2.70 -17.40 -3.58
N VAL A 155 -2.46 -16.52 -4.54
CA VAL A 155 -2.11 -15.10 -4.32
C VAL A 155 -3.14 -14.22 -5.01
N LYS A 156 -3.64 -13.21 -4.31
CA LYS A 156 -4.52 -12.17 -4.88
C LYS A 156 -4.16 -10.80 -4.34
N LEU A 157 -3.98 -9.85 -5.23
CA LEU A 157 -3.82 -8.43 -4.93
C LEU A 157 -5.20 -7.79 -4.70
N ASN A 158 -5.26 -6.81 -3.80
CA ASN A 158 -6.47 -6.08 -3.39
C ASN A 158 -7.54 -6.92 -2.67
N GLU A 159 -7.13 -8.00 -2.01
CA GLU A 159 -8.02 -8.95 -1.33
C GLU A 159 -7.53 -9.25 0.09
N ASP A 160 -8.46 -9.56 1.00
CA ASP A 160 -8.17 -9.80 2.42
C ASP A 160 -9.00 -10.93 3.06
N PHE A 161 -9.50 -11.86 2.24
CA PHE A 161 -10.44 -12.90 2.67
C PHE A 161 -11.74 -12.38 3.30
N GLY A 162 -12.17 -11.15 2.97
CA GLY A 162 -13.42 -10.56 3.43
C GLY A 162 -13.32 -9.92 4.82
N LYS A 163 -12.10 -9.57 5.27
CA LYS A 163 -11.84 -8.99 6.59
C LYS A 163 -12.13 -7.49 6.68
N ASN A 164 -12.33 -6.82 5.54
CA ASN A 164 -12.57 -5.37 5.45
C ASN A 164 -11.42 -4.52 6.00
N PHE A 165 -10.18 -4.99 5.83
CA PHE A 165 -8.96 -4.30 6.21
C PHE A 165 -8.60 -3.13 5.28
N THR A 166 -9.31 -2.96 4.17
CA THR A 166 -9.12 -1.88 3.17
C THR A 166 -9.19 -0.46 3.74
N LYS A 167 -9.77 -0.31 4.94
CA LYS A 167 -9.84 0.97 5.68
C LYS A 167 -8.54 1.34 6.40
N TYR A 168 -7.66 0.38 6.65
CA TYR A 168 -6.48 0.54 7.51
C TYR A 168 -5.15 0.45 6.75
N TYR A 169 -5.17 -0.22 5.59
CA TYR A 169 -4.00 -0.42 4.73
C TYR A 169 -4.21 0.26 3.38
N ASN A 170 -3.11 0.71 2.79
CA ASN A 170 -3.08 1.28 1.45
C ASN A 170 -3.31 0.17 0.41
N GLU A 171 -2.56 -0.93 0.54
CA GLU A 171 -2.58 -2.10 -0.34
C GLU A 171 -2.75 -3.37 0.50
N LEU A 172 -3.44 -4.37 -0.07
CA LEU A 172 -3.73 -5.65 0.58
C LEU A 172 -3.44 -6.81 -0.35
N ILE A 173 -2.89 -7.88 0.20
CA ILE A 173 -2.63 -9.11 -0.54
C ILE A 173 -3.11 -10.30 0.30
N SER A 174 -3.94 -11.15 -0.29
CA SER A 174 -4.30 -12.43 0.31
C SER A 174 -3.37 -13.53 -0.23
N ILE A 175 -2.81 -14.34 0.66
CA ILE A 175 -1.95 -15.48 0.31
C ILE A 175 -2.46 -16.73 1.02
N ASP A 176 -2.75 -17.80 0.28
CA ASP A 176 -3.03 -19.14 0.81
C ASP A 176 -1.88 -20.08 0.43
N LEU A 177 -0.94 -20.26 1.36
CA LEU A 177 0.28 -21.03 1.18
C LEU A 177 0.03 -22.52 0.89
N SER A 178 -1.17 -23.03 1.16
CA SER A 178 -1.56 -24.41 0.85
C SER A 178 -1.92 -24.63 -0.62
N LYS A 179 -2.23 -23.54 -1.34
CA LYS A 179 -2.61 -23.57 -2.76
C LYS A 179 -1.47 -23.21 -3.70
N VAL A 180 -0.37 -22.66 -3.16
CA VAL A 180 0.78 -22.27 -3.95
C VAL A 180 1.31 -23.50 -4.70
N ASP A 181 1.42 -23.38 -6.02
CA ASP A 181 1.93 -24.45 -6.88
C ASP A 181 3.26 -25.00 -6.32
N SER A 182 3.39 -26.32 -6.42
CA SER A 182 4.58 -27.07 -6.04
C SER A 182 5.86 -26.54 -6.69
N ASN A 183 5.79 -25.96 -7.89
CA ASN A 183 6.93 -25.39 -8.61
C ASN A 183 7.39 -24.02 -8.07
N ILE A 184 6.57 -23.34 -7.26
CA ILE A 184 6.91 -22.04 -6.67
C ILE A 184 7.59 -22.24 -5.31
N ASP A 185 8.80 -21.72 -5.18
CA ASP A 185 9.59 -21.79 -3.94
C ASP A 185 9.65 -20.47 -3.19
N LYS A 186 9.32 -19.35 -3.85
CA LYS A 186 9.42 -18.02 -3.27
C LYS A 186 8.37 -17.06 -3.84
N ILE A 187 7.90 -16.16 -3.01
CA ILE A 187 7.02 -15.04 -3.37
C ILE A 187 7.71 -13.76 -2.88
N ALA A 188 8.13 -12.90 -3.79
CA ALA A 188 8.61 -11.56 -3.44
C ALA A 188 7.45 -10.57 -3.49
N ILE A 189 7.35 -9.72 -2.47
CA ILE A 189 6.39 -8.62 -2.41
C ILE A 189 7.17 -7.31 -2.58
N THR A 190 6.77 -6.55 -3.58
CA THR A 190 7.51 -5.38 -4.04
C THR A 190 6.58 -4.18 -4.24
N SER A 191 7.15 -2.99 -4.24
CA SER A 191 6.43 -1.79 -4.63
C SER A 191 7.26 -0.90 -5.57
N THR A 192 6.59 -0.14 -6.42
CA THR A 192 7.19 0.78 -7.39
C THR A 192 6.48 2.12 -7.39
N ILE A 193 7.21 3.17 -7.75
CA ILE A 193 6.70 4.52 -7.99
C ILE A 193 7.06 4.87 -9.42
N ASP A 194 6.05 5.00 -10.28
CA ASP A 194 6.20 5.35 -11.70
C ASP A 194 5.71 6.78 -11.96
N GLU A 195 6.34 7.75 -11.28
CA GLU A 195 6.07 9.17 -11.46
C GLU A 195 7.39 9.96 -11.43
N GLU A 196 7.59 10.82 -12.42
CA GLU A 196 8.82 11.60 -12.56
C GLU A 196 9.09 12.48 -11.33
N GLY A 197 10.31 12.39 -10.82
CA GLY A 197 10.73 13.15 -9.63
C GLY A 197 10.12 12.66 -8.32
N LYS A 198 9.38 11.54 -8.31
CA LYS A 198 8.92 10.86 -7.09
C LYS A 198 9.78 9.64 -6.78
N ASN A 199 9.94 9.34 -5.49
CA ASN A 199 10.72 8.19 -5.02
C ASN A 199 10.31 7.78 -3.59
N PHE A 200 10.84 6.66 -3.11
CA PHE A 200 10.48 6.13 -1.79
C PHE A 200 10.92 7.02 -0.62
N SER A 201 11.89 7.92 -0.80
CA SER A 201 12.27 8.87 0.26
C SER A 201 11.17 9.90 0.54
N MET A 202 10.17 10.02 -0.33
CA MET A 202 9.01 10.88 -0.16
C MET A 202 7.88 10.23 0.64
N LEU A 203 7.98 8.93 0.94
CA LEU A 203 7.06 8.24 1.84
C LEU A 203 7.48 8.43 3.31
N MET A 204 6.54 8.20 4.22
CA MET A 204 6.74 8.12 5.66
C MET A 204 5.93 6.96 6.25
N ASP A 205 6.28 6.54 7.47
CA ASP A 205 5.57 5.50 8.22
C ASP A 205 5.34 4.22 7.39
N SER A 206 6.30 3.88 6.53
CA SER A 206 6.13 2.82 5.53
C SER A 206 6.40 1.46 6.17
N THR A 207 5.33 0.71 6.40
CA THR A 207 5.36 -0.54 7.16
C THR A 207 4.54 -1.62 6.45
N ILE A 208 5.09 -2.83 6.37
CA ILE A 208 4.39 -4.02 5.91
C ILE A 208 4.05 -4.90 7.10
N TYR A 209 2.87 -5.51 7.06
CA TYR A 209 2.32 -6.33 8.13
C TYR A 209 1.93 -7.68 7.55
N ALA A 210 2.20 -8.77 8.28
CA ALA A 210 1.59 -10.07 8.00
C ALA A 210 0.61 -10.44 9.11
N ILE A 211 -0.61 -10.77 8.73
CA ILE A 211 -1.75 -11.00 9.62
C ILE A 211 -2.26 -12.42 9.36
N ASP A 212 -2.54 -13.17 10.43
CA ASP A 212 -3.28 -14.43 10.35
C ASP A 212 -4.78 -14.11 10.31
N PRO A 213 -5.47 -14.27 9.15
CA PRO A 213 -6.88 -13.93 9.03
C PRO A 213 -7.80 -14.90 9.78
N SER A 214 -7.32 -16.03 10.29
CA SER A 214 -8.17 -16.92 11.10
C SER A 214 -8.38 -16.40 12.52
N SER A 215 -7.39 -15.67 13.05
CA SER A 215 -7.37 -15.13 14.40
C SER A 215 -7.37 -13.60 14.45
N ASP A 216 -7.31 -12.95 13.27
CA ASP A 216 -7.10 -11.51 13.10
C ASP A 216 -5.89 -11.01 13.89
N LYS A 217 -4.86 -11.85 13.99
CA LYS A 217 -3.65 -11.56 14.74
C LYS A 217 -2.55 -11.04 13.84
N GLU A 218 -1.99 -9.89 14.16
CA GLU A 218 -0.76 -9.39 13.55
C GLU A 218 0.41 -10.28 14.01
N ILE A 219 1.03 -10.96 13.06
CA ILE A 219 2.15 -11.87 13.31
C ILE A 219 3.46 -11.12 13.33
N VAL A 220 3.62 -10.20 12.38
CA VAL A 220 4.87 -9.51 12.14
C VAL A 220 4.61 -8.16 11.49
N ASN A 221 5.45 -7.18 11.83
CA ASN A 221 5.58 -5.93 11.09
C ASN A 221 7.05 -5.63 10.76
N PHE A 222 7.27 -4.96 9.64
CA PHE A 222 8.58 -4.51 9.19
C PHE A 222 8.45 -3.10 8.61
N ASN A 223 9.13 -2.15 9.23
CA ASN A 223 9.27 -0.81 8.67
C ASN A 223 10.37 -0.86 7.60
N TYR A 224 10.04 -0.40 6.39
CA TYR A 224 10.91 -0.43 5.22
C TYR A 224 11.28 0.98 4.72
N ASP A 225 11.06 2.03 5.51
CA ASP A 225 11.44 3.40 5.15
C ASP A 225 12.93 3.73 5.42
N GLU A 226 13.67 2.80 6.04
CA GLU A 226 15.08 2.99 6.37
C GLU A 226 15.99 2.96 5.13
N ASN A 227 16.83 3.99 4.98
CA ASN A 227 17.91 4.11 3.98
C ASN A 227 17.48 4.20 2.51
N LEU A 228 16.24 4.62 2.22
CA LEU A 228 15.80 4.93 0.85
C LEU A 228 15.97 6.42 0.58
N SER A 229 16.75 6.75 -0.44
CA SER A 229 17.11 8.13 -0.78
C SER A 229 16.57 8.55 -2.14
N ASN A 230 16.69 7.69 -3.15
CA ASN A 230 16.34 8.02 -4.54
C ASN A 230 15.63 6.88 -5.27
N GLU A 231 15.45 5.74 -4.62
CA GLU A 231 14.94 4.53 -5.23
C GLU A 231 13.47 4.67 -5.63
N THR A 232 13.13 4.15 -6.81
CA THR A 232 11.77 4.14 -7.37
C THR A 232 11.13 2.75 -7.34
N ALA A 233 11.86 1.76 -6.83
CA ALA A 233 11.40 0.39 -6.64
C ALA A 233 11.98 -0.20 -5.36
N ILE A 234 11.27 -1.15 -4.73
CA ILE A 234 11.73 -1.83 -3.52
C ILE A 234 11.25 -3.28 -3.48
N VAL A 235 12.13 -4.18 -3.04
CA VAL A 235 11.74 -5.52 -2.55
C VAL A 235 11.56 -5.43 -1.04
N ILE A 236 10.33 -5.58 -0.56
CA ILE A 236 9.98 -5.32 0.84
C ILE A 236 10.21 -6.59 1.68
N ILE A 237 9.56 -7.69 1.30
CA ILE A 237 9.68 -9.00 1.95
C ILE A 237 9.72 -10.11 0.92
N GLU A 238 10.26 -11.26 1.32
CA GLU A 238 10.14 -12.53 0.60
C GLU A 238 9.52 -13.58 1.51
N ILE A 239 8.57 -14.35 0.98
CA ILE A 239 8.03 -15.56 1.61
C ILE A 239 8.58 -16.75 0.82
N TYR A 240 9.30 -17.66 1.46
CA TYR A 240 10.04 -18.73 0.77
C TYR A 240 9.98 -20.06 1.50
N LYS A 241 10.09 -21.16 0.74
CA LYS A 241 10.23 -22.51 1.27
C LYS A 241 11.66 -22.75 1.74
N HIS A 242 11.80 -23.37 2.92
CA HIS A 242 13.07 -23.82 3.46
C HIS A 242 12.85 -25.11 4.24
N ASN A 243 13.45 -26.21 3.78
CA ASN A 243 13.25 -27.56 4.33
C ASN A 243 11.76 -27.94 4.44
N GLY A 244 10.98 -27.67 3.38
CA GLY A 244 9.55 -27.98 3.30
C GLY A 244 8.63 -27.01 4.06
N ASN A 245 9.18 -26.01 4.76
CA ASN A 245 8.41 -25.08 5.59
C ASN A 245 8.48 -23.66 5.06
N TRP A 246 7.40 -22.90 5.19
CA TRP A 246 7.37 -21.51 4.76
C TRP A 246 8.02 -20.59 5.80
N LYS A 247 8.83 -19.66 5.30
CA LYS A 247 9.49 -18.62 6.08
C LYS A 247 9.25 -17.27 5.44
N LEU A 248 9.21 -16.22 6.26
CA LEU A 248 9.21 -14.83 5.82
C LEU A 248 10.60 -14.24 6.08
N GLN A 249 11.11 -13.44 5.15
CA GLN A 249 12.31 -12.64 5.31
C GLN A 249 12.00 -11.16 5.02
N SER A 250 12.38 -10.28 5.94
CA SER A 250 12.43 -8.84 5.67
C SER A 250 13.62 -8.53 4.77
N ILE A 251 13.37 -7.80 3.68
CA ILE A 251 14.39 -7.44 2.69
C ILE A 251 14.68 -5.94 2.77
N GLY A 252 13.70 -5.09 2.42
CA GLY A 252 13.86 -3.63 2.42
C GLY A 252 14.98 -3.15 1.51
N LYS A 253 15.12 -3.76 0.33
CA LYS A 253 16.17 -3.42 -0.64
C LYS A 253 15.58 -2.56 -1.75
N GLY A 254 16.02 -1.31 -1.83
CA GLY A 254 15.65 -0.40 -2.90
C GLY A 254 16.39 -0.65 -4.21
N PHE A 255 15.78 -0.25 -5.32
CA PHE A 255 16.26 -0.37 -6.68
C PHE A 255 16.01 0.94 -7.43
N ASN A 256 16.95 1.28 -8.31
CA ASN A 256 16.77 2.34 -9.31
C ASN A 256 16.34 1.68 -10.63
N GLY A 257 15.44 2.31 -11.37
CA GLY A 257 14.91 1.79 -12.65
C GLY A 257 13.50 1.21 -12.56
N GLY A 258 12.77 1.47 -11.48
CA GLY A 258 11.34 1.17 -11.39
C GLY A 258 11.00 -0.32 -11.55
N LEU A 259 9.85 -0.60 -12.13
CA LEU A 259 9.35 -1.96 -12.32
C LEU A 259 10.25 -2.79 -13.25
N GLU A 260 10.83 -2.16 -14.28
CA GLU A 260 11.73 -2.84 -15.22
C GLU A 260 12.94 -3.46 -14.50
N ALA A 261 13.53 -2.73 -13.54
CA ALA A 261 14.63 -3.24 -12.73
C ALA A 261 14.24 -4.47 -11.89
N LEU A 262 13.01 -4.50 -11.36
CA LEU A 262 12.48 -5.65 -10.63
C LEU A 262 12.20 -6.83 -11.56
N CYS A 263 11.58 -6.61 -12.71
CA CYS A 263 11.33 -7.64 -13.72
C CYS A 263 12.64 -8.29 -14.15
N ASN A 264 13.67 -7.50 -14.46
CA ASN A 264 15.00 -7.99 -14.79
C ASN A 264 15.62 -8.80 -13.64
N ASN A 265 15.47 -8.35 -12.39
CA ASN A 265 15.98 -9.05 -11.21
C ASN A 265 15.32 -10.44 -11.05
N TYR A 266 14.04 -10.58 -11.39
CA TYR A 266 13.26 -11.83 -11.29
C TYR A 266 13.09 -12.59 -12.61
N GLY A 267 13.69 -12.11 -13.69
CA GLY A 267 13.69 -12.76 -15.00
C GLY A 267 12.36 -12.73 -15.76
N VAL A 268 11.50 -11.74 -15.49
CA VAL A 268 10.30 -11.46 -16.28
C VAL A 268 10.71 -10.60 -17.49
N ASP A 269 10.32 -11.00 -18.70
CA ASP A 269 10.56 -10.20 -19.91
C ASP A 269 9.60 -9.01 -19.96
N THR A 270 10.09 -7.84 -20.37
CA THR A 270 9.35 -6.58 -20.43
C THR A 270 9.25 -6.02 -21.85
N LYS A 271 9.66 -6.79 -22.87
CA LYS A 271 9.72 -6.37 -24.28
C LYS A 271 8.52 -6.78 -25.11
#